data_AF-A0ABD6BWH3-F1
#
_entry.id   AF-A0ABD6BWH3-F1
#
_cell.length_a   1.000
_cell.length_b   1.000
_cell.length_c   1.000
_cell.angle_alpha   90.00
_cell.angle_beta   90.00
_cell.angle_gamma   90.00
#
_symmetry.space_group_name_H-M   'P 1'
#
loop_
_entity.id
_entity.type
_entity.pdbx_description
1 polymer ?
#
loop_
_entity_poly.entity_id
_entity_poly.type
_entity_poly.pdbx_seq_one_letter_code
_entity_poly.pdbx_strand_id
1 'polypeptide(L)'
;MAVANESRRVPEQGFFDRVRHLADAANPAFAAGCLLVPLAVLAASVIASSTTLLFYTHVAAGAVWFGFALIFPALIGPTLGGLDDESSAAVMGTLVPKAVFFLVGFSLTTVLSGTVLLTGGLGLGYGFSSTLSSAALGVGWGLFAFGLAVPHRLQLSAYYESQSPDPDTSRLESIEKKNLVVGLFETAVMLVLIALMTGFRL
;
A
#
# COMPACT_ATOMS: atom_id res chain seq x y z
N MET A 1 -15.92 8.15 42.28
CA MET A 1 -14.57 7.99 41.70
C MET A 1 -14.73 7.95 40.20
N ALA A 2 -14.59 9.11 39.55
CA ALA A 2 -14.67 9.23 38.10
C ALA A 2 -13.28 8.93 37.53
N VAL A 3 -13.16 7.88 36.74
CA VAL A 3 -11.96 7.62 35.94
C VAL A 3 -12.03 8.60 34.77
N ALA A 4 -11.39 9.75 34.94
CA ALA A 4 -11.03 10.64 33.86
C ALA A 4 -9.98 9.92 33.00
N ASN A 5 -10.44 9.12 32.04
CA ASN A 5 -9.58 8.66 30.98
C ASN A 5 -9.51 9.81 29.97
N GLU A 6 -8.59 10.73 30.23
CA GLU A 6 -8.23 11.79 29.28
C GLU A 6 -7.98 11.14 27.92
N SER A 7 -8.82 11.51 26.96
CA SER A 7 -8.70 11.17 25.55
C SER A 7 -7.39 11.74 25.01
N ARG A 8 -6.29 11.03 25.24
CA ARG A 8 -4.97 11.39 24.76
C ARG A 8 -5.03 11.39 23.24
N ARG A 9 -4.79 12.55 22.63
CA ARG A 9 -4.80 12.72 21.17
C ARG A 9 -3.90 11.64 20.56
N VAL A 10 -4.43 10.84 19.64
CA VAL A 10 -3.67 9.81 18.91
C VAL A 10 -2.33 10.31 18.29
N PRO A 11 -2.15 11.60 17.88
CA PRO A 11 -0.83 12.10 17.48
C PRO A 11 0.29 11.97 18.54
N GLU A 12 -0.01 11.80 19.84
CA GLU A 12 1.01 11.67 20.89
C GLU A 12 1.51 10.23 21.15
N GLN A 13 0.95 9.24 20.45
CA GLN A 13 1.31 7.84 20.66
C GLN A 13 2.57 7.44 19.88
N GLY A 14 3.36 6.50 20.42
CA GLY A 14 4.56 5.99 19.76
C GLY A 14 4.24 5.31 18.42
N PHE A 15 5.24 5.14 17.55
CA PHE A 15 5.04 4.46 16.25
C PHE A 15 4.40 3.08 16.42
N PHE A 16 4.88 2.29 17.38
CA PHE A 16 4.37 0.95 17.68
C PHE A 16 2.92 0.97 18.16
N ASP A 17 2.55 1.94 18.99
CA ASP A 17 1.19 2.09 19.49
C ASP A 17 0.21 2.39 18.35
N ARG A 18 0.60 3.25 17.39
CA ARG A 18 -0.19 3.53 16.20
C ARG A 18 -0.36 2.32 15.30
N VAL A 19 0.70 1.53 15.10
CA VAL A 19 0.63 0.29 14.31
C VAL A 19 -0.28 -0.73 14.99
N ARG A 20 -0.17 -0.88 16.32
CA ARG A 20 -1.02 -1.79 17.10
C ARG A 20 -2.49 -1.36 17.04
N HIS A 21 -2.77 -0.08 17.28
CA HIS A 21 -4.11 0.48 17.16
C HIS A 21 -4.71 0.22 15.77
N LEU A 22 -3.92 0.44 14.71
CA LEU A 22 -4.37 0.18 13.35
C LEU A 22 -4.62 -1.32 13.09
N ALA A 23 -3.76 -2.19 13.62
CA ALA A 23 -3.92 -3.64 13.50
C ALA A 23 -5.19 -4.12 14.21
N ASP A 24 -5.47 -3.58 15.41
CA ASP A 24 -6.69 -3.86 16.15
C ASP A 24 -7.92 -3.38 15.37
N ALA A 25 -7.88 -2.18 14.79
CA ALA A 25 -8.94 -1.65 13.92
C ALA A 25 -9.14 -2.46 12.63
N ALA A 26 -8.07 -3.03 12.07
CA ALA A 26 -8.11 -3.83 10.85
C ALA A 26 -8.55 -5.29 11.07
N ASN A 27 -8.57 -5.77 12.32
CA ASN A 27 -8.42 -7.16 12.74
C ASN A 27 -6.95 -7.65 12.64
N PRO A 28 -6.29 -8.00 13.78
CA PRO A 28 -4.89 -8.42 13.78
C PRO A 28 -4.61 -9.65 12.92
N ALA A 29 -5.56 -10.59 12.83
CA ALA A 29 -5.40 -11.78 11.99
C ALA A 29 -5.41 -11.41 10.50
N PHE A 30 -6.25 -10.45 10.10
CA PHE A 30 -6.26 -9.91 8.75
C PHE A 30 -4.96 -9.17 8.45
N ALA A 31 -4.53 -8.28 9.34
CA ALA A 31 -3.28 -7.52 9.22
C ALA A 31 -2.06 -8.45 9.06
N ALA A 32 -1.96 -9.49 9.90
CA ALA A 32 -0.91 -10.50 9.78
C ALA A 32 -1.02 -11.29 8.47
N GLY A 33 -2.24 -11.70 8.08
CA GLY A 33 -2.51 -12.41 6.83
C GLY A 33 -2.04 -11.65 5.59
N CYS A 34 -2.29 -10.33 5.55
CA CYS A 34 -1.87 -9.48 4.44
C CYS A 34 -0.35 -9.46 4.22
N LEU A 35 0.45 -9.65 5.27
CA LEU A 35 1.91 -9.74 5.15
C LEU A 35 2.36 -11.18 4.94
N LEU A 36 1.91 -12.10 5.80
CA LEU A 36 2.42 -13.46 5.85
C LEU A 36 2.05 -14.28 4.61
N VAL A 37 0.83 -14.15 4.09
CA VAL A 37 0.38 -14.95 2.93
C VAL A 37 1.20 -14.64 1.68
N PRO A 38 1.31 -13.39 1.19
CA PRO A 38 2.06 -13.13 -0.03
C PRO A 38 3.57 -13.37 0.14
N LEU A 39 4.13 -13.11 1.33
CA LEU A 39 5.53 -13.43 1.62
C LEU A 39 5.79 -14.94 1.69
N ALA A 40 4.85 -15.74 2.18
CA ALA A 40 4.97 -17.20 2.19
C ALA A 40 4.96 -17.76 0.76
N VAL A 41 4.13 -17.21 -0.14
CA VAL A 41 4.12 -17.59 -1.56
C VAL A 41 5.44 -17.22 -2.24
N LEU A 42 5.99 -16.04 -1.94
CA LEU A 42 7.32 -15.66 -2.39
C LEU A 42 8.39 -16.63 -1.87
N ALA A 43 8.40 -16.93 -0.58
CA ALA A 43 9.35 -17.86 0.01
C ALA A 43 9.24 -19.26 -0.63
N ALA A 44 8.02 -19.76 -0.84
CA ALA A 44 7.78 -21.02 -1.52
C ALA A 44 8.33 -21.02 -2.95
N SER A 45 8.19 -19.91 -3.68
CA SER A 45 8.75 -19.74 -5.03
C SER A 45 10.27 -19.87 -5.05
N VAL A 46 10.94 -19.27 -4.07
CA VAL A 46 12.40 -19.32 -3.92
C VAL A 46 12.86 -20.72 -3.51
N ILE A 47 12.22 -21.33 -2.51
CA ILE A 47 12.56 -22.67 -2.02
C ILE A 47 12.37 -23.72 -3.13
N ALA A 48 11.29 -23.61 -3.90
CA ALA A 48 11.04 -24.49 -5.04
C ALA A 48 11.98 -24.25 -6.23
N SER A 49 12.81 -23.19 -6.17
CA SER A 49 13.67 -22.76 -7.27
C SER A 49 12.90 -22.63 -8.59
N SER A 50 11.65 -22.18 -8.52
CA SER A 50 10.77 -22.08 -9.68
C SER A 50 10.65 -20.64 -10.14
N THR A 51 11.40 -20.33 -11.20
CA THR A 51 11.38 -19.02 -11.86
C THR A 51 9.98 -18.66 -12.37
N THR A 52 9.22 -19.63 -12.87
CA THR A 52 7.82 -19.44 -13.29
C THR A 52 6.91 -19.08 -12.12
N LEU A 53 7.01 -19.80 -11.00
CA LEU A 53 6.21 -19.51 -9.82
C LEU A 53 6.56 -18.14 -9.23
N LEU A 54 7.84 -17.79 -9.21
CA LEU A 54 8.32 -16.49 -8.77
C LEU A 54 7.83 -15.35 -9.68
N PHE A 55 7.84 -15.56 -11.00
CA PHE A 55 7.31 -14.61 -11.97
C PHE A 55 5.81 -14.34 -11.75
N TYR A 56 5.00 -15.40 -11.61
CA TYR A 56 3.57 -15.22 -11.34
C TYR A 56 3.29 -14.62 -9.97
N THR A 57 4.10 -14.93 -8.96
CA THR A 57 4.03 -14.29 -7.64
C THR A 57 4.27 -12.78 -7.76
N HIS A 58 5.29 -12.38 -8.52
CA HIS A 58 5.58 -10.97 -8.77
C HIS A 58 4.44 -10.26 -9.51
N VAL A 59 3.98 -10.85 -10.62
CA VAL A 59 2.90 -10.26 -11.43
C VAL A 59 1.60 -10.18 -10.64
N ALA A 60 1.23 -11.22 -9.90
CA ALA A 60 0.02 -11.22 -9.09
C ALA A 60 0.10 -10.17 -7.97
N ALA A 61 1.21 -10.10 -7.23
CA ALA A 61 1.37 -9.12 -6.17
C ALA A 61 1.37 -7.69 -6.72
N GLY A 62 2.07 -7.46 -7.83
CA GLY A 62 2.13 -6.18 -8.52
C GLY A 62 0.79 -5.75 -9.08
N ALA A 63 0.03 -6.68 -9.67
CA ALA A 63 -1.32 -6.41 -10.17
C ALA A 63 -2.29 -6.04 -9.04
N VAL A 64 -2.17 -6.66 -7.87
CA VAL A 64 -2.98 -6.30 -6.68
C VAL A 64 -2.60 -4.91 -6.17
N TRP A 65 -1.30 -4.62 -6.03
CA TRP A 65 -0.83 -3.31 -5.58
C TRP A 65 -1.23 -2.18 -6.55
N PHE A 66 -0.98 -2.36 -7.84
CA PHE A 66 -1.36 -1.39 -8.87
C PHE A 66 -2.87 -1.27 -9.05
N GLY A 67 -3.57 -2.40 -9.06
CA GLY A 67 -5.03 -2.45 -9.16
C GLY A 67 -5.68 -1.68 -8.02
N PHE A 68 -5.13 -1.75 -6.81
CA PHE A 68 -5.60 -0.93 -5.70
C PHE A 68 -5.39 0.57 -5.97
N ALA A 69 -4.23 0.99 -6.48
CA ALA A 69 -3.96 2.40 -6.78
C ALA A 69 -4.90 3.00 -7.84
N LEU A 70 -5.38 2.20 -8.79
CA LEU A 70 -6.26 2.64 -9.88
C LEU A 70 -7.76 2.44 -9.59
N ILE A 71 -8.13 1.20 -9.26
CA ILE A 71 -9.53 0.78 -9.16
C ILE A 71 -10.16 1.37 -7.92
N PHE A 72 -9.41 1.43 -6.81
CA PHE A 72 -9.97 1.90 -5.55
C PHE A 72 -10.40 3.37 -5.64
N PRO A 73 -9.57 4.34 -6.07
CA PRO A 73 -10.03 5.72 -6.21
C PRO A 73 -11.14 5.87 -7.26
N ALA A 74 -11.05 5.13 -8.37
CA ALA A 74 -12.03 5.23 -9.46
C ALA A 74 -13.42 4.69 -9.09
N LEU A 75 -13.49 3.67 -8.24
CA LEU A 75 -14.75 3.04 -7.85
C LEU A 75 -15.24 3.50 -6.48
N ILE A 76 -14.36 3.48 -5.48
CA ILE A 76 -14.72 3.81 -4.10
C ILE A 76 -14.90 5.32 -3.94
N GLY A 77 -14.09 6.15 -4.58
CA GLY A 77 -14.22 7.61 -4.50
C GLY A 77 -15.63 8.11 -4.86
N PRO A 78 -16.14 7.83 -6.08
CA PRO A 78 -17.51 8.19 -6.46
C PRO A 78 -18.58 7.54 -5.60
N THR A 79 -18.35 6.31 -5.11
CA THR A 79 -19.29 5.61 -4.24
C THR A 79 -19.44 6.33 -2.90
N LEU A 80 -18.34 6.77 -2.29
CA LEU A 80 -18.38 7.55 -1.05
C LEU A 80 -18.98 8.93 -1.26
N GLY A 81 -18.71 9.58 -2.39
CA GLY A 81 -19.31 10.88 -2.73
C GLY A 81 -20.84 10.84 -2.88
N GLY A 82 -21.43 9.65 -3.02
CA GLY A 82 -22.88 9.46 -3.04
C GLY A 82 -23.51 9.18 -1.67
N LEU A 83 -22.71 9.02 -0.62
CA LEU A 83 -23.18 8.76 0.75
C LEU A 83 -23.22 10.07 1.57
N ASP A 84 -24.00 10.08 2.65
CA ASP A 84 -23.90 11.11 3.68
C ASP A 84 -22.57 11.00 4.45
N ASP A 85 -22.18 12.09 5.13
CA ASP A 85 -20.90 12.19 5.81
C ASP A 85 -20.70 11.12 6.89
N GLU A 86 -21.75 10.75 7.63
CA GLU A 86 -21.70 9.76 8.70
C GLU A 86 -21.48 8.35 8.13
N SER A 87 -22.21 8.00 7.07
CA SER A 87 -22.05 6.74 6.33
C SER A 87 -20.66 6.62 5.70
N SER A 88 -20.18 7.69 5.06
CA SER A 88 -18.82 7.75 4.47
C SER A 88 -17.74 7.55 5.53
N ALA A 89 -17.88 8.21 6.68
CA ALA A 89 -16.96 8.07 7.81
C ALA A 89 -16.96 6.64 8.37
N ALA A 90 -18.13 6.00 8.50
CA ALA A 90 -18.23 4.61 8.96
C ALA A 90 -17.53 3.61 8.01
N VAL A 91 -17.71 3.79 6.69
CA VAL A 91 -17.04 2.96 5.68
C VAL A 91 -15.53 3.19 5.69
N MET A 92 -15.07 4.45 5.69
CA MET A 92 -13.64 4.78 5.75
C MET A 92 -12.99 4.32 7.05
N GLY A 93 -13.70 4.41 8.17
CA GLY A 93 -13.25 3.97 9.48
C GLY A 93 -12.85 2.48 9.50
N THR A 94 -13.55 1.65 8.73
CA THR A 94 -13.27 0.21 8.64
C THR A 94 -12.36 -0.16 7.48
N LEU A 95 -12.41 0.61 6.38
CA LEU A 95 -11.68 0.29 5.15
C LEU A 95 -10.21 0.75 5.19
N VAL A 96 -9.94 1.94 5.73
CA VAL A 96 -8.58 2.51 5.75
C VAL A 96 -7.59 1.62 6.51
N PRO A 97 -7.88 1.14 7.73
CA PRO A 97 -6.96 0.25 8.45
C PRO A 97 -6.61 -1.01 7.65
N LYS A 98 -7.60 -1.60 6.99
CA LYS A 98 -7.40 -2.80 6.16
C LYS A 98 -6.59 -2.51 4.90
N ALA A 99 -6.91 -1.42 4.22
CA ALA A 99 -6.21 -0.97 3.01
C ALA A 99 -4.72 -0.76 3.26
N VAL A 100 -4.35 -0.18 4.41
CA VAL A 100 -2.96 0.03 4.81
C VAL A 100 -2.18 -1.30 4.85
N PHE A 101 -2.62 -2.27 5.64
CA PHE A 101 -1.88 -3.54 5.77
C PHE A 101 -1.87 -4.32 4.46
N PHE A 102 -2.97 -4.28 3.72
CA PHE A 102 -3.10 -4.90 2.41
C PHE A 102 -2.07 -4.32 1.43
N LEU A 103 -2.04 -3.00 1.27
CA LEU A 103 -1.09 -2.32 0.39
C LEU A 103 0.36 -2.57 0.79
N VAL A 104 0.70 -2.50 2.07
CA VAL A 104 2.07 -2.73 2.55
C VAL A 104 2.51 -4.16 2.24
N GLY A 105 1.68 -5.17 2.51
CA GLY A 105 2.04 -6.57 2.26
C GLY A 105 2.27 -6.89 0.78
N PHE A 106 1.36 -6.43 -0.09
CA PHE A 106 1.45 -6.69 -1.53
C PHE A 106 2.55 -5.87 -2.21
N SER A 107 2.72 -4.60 -1.84
CA SER A 107 3.80 -3.77 -2.40
C SER A 107 5.18 -4.28 -1.99
N LEU A 108 5.36 -4.67 -0.72
CA LEU A 108 6.60 -5.29 -0.25
C LEU A 108 6.90 -6.59 -1.00
N THR A 109 5.90 -7.47 -1.14
CA THR A 109 6.06 -8.73 -1.88
C THR A 109 6.43 -8.47 -3.34
N THR A 110 5.86 -7.43 -3.97
CA THR A 110 6.17 -7.06 -5.35
C THR A 110 7.63 -6.63 -5.50
N VAL A 111 8.13 -5.73 -4.67
CA VAL A 111 9.52 -5.26 -4.77
C VAL A 111 10.54 -6.34 -4.40
N LEU A 112 10.23 -7.19 -3.41
CA LEU A 112 11.09 -8.32 -3.03
C LEU A 112 11.15 -9.38 -4.14
N SER A 113 10.00 -9.80 -4.67
CA SER A 113 9.96 -10.78 -5.77
C SER A 113 10.67 -10.25 -7.03
N GLY A 114 10.52 -8.96 -7.36
CA GLY A 114 11.25 -8.32 -8.44
C GLY A 114 12.75 -8.29 -8.22
N THR A 115 13.18 -8.08 -6.96
CA THR A 115 14.60 -8.14 -6.58
C THR A 115 15.17 -9.54 -6.79
N VAL A 116 14.45 -10.59 -6.38
CA VAL A 116 14.87 -11.98 -6.56
C VAL A 116 14.94 -12.35 -8.05
N LEU A 117 13.94 -11.94 -8.85
CA LEU A 117 13.93 -12.18 -10.30
C LEU A 117 15.10 -11.51 -11.02
N LEU A 118 15.58 -10.37 -10.53
CA LEU A 118 16.72 -9.65 -11.08
C LEU A 118 18.06 -10.25 -10.61
N THR A 119 18.10 -10.76 -9.38
CA THR A 119 19.34 -11.24 -8.75
C THR A 119 19.64 -12.67 -9.15
N GLY A 120 20.56 -12.85 -10.11
CA GLY A 120 21.02 -14.18 -10.56
C GLY A 120 21.77 -15.02 -9.51
N GLY A 121 22.15 -14.42 -8.37
CA GLY A 121 22.92 -15.10 -7.30
C GLY A 121 22.18 -16.27 -6.62
N LEU A 122 20.86 -16.38 -6.81
CA LEU A 122 20.05 -17.52 -6.34
C LEU A 122 19.80 -18.57 -7.43
N GLY A 123 20.35 -18.43 -8.63
CA GLY A 123 20.07 -19.31 -9.77
C GLY A 123 18.69 -19.11 -10.41
N LEU A 124 17.91 -18.12 -9.95
CA LEU A 124 16.53 -17.81 -10.36
C LEU A 124 16.39 -16.55 -11.22
N GLY A 125 17.52 -16.02 -11.69
CA GLY A 125 17.53 -14.83 -12.53
C GLY A 125 16.82 -15.09 -13.86
N TYR A 126 15.76 -14.34 -14.15
CA TYR A 126 14.99 -14.46 -15.40
C TYR A 126 15.75 -13.88 -16.63
N GLY A 127 17.05 -13.60 -16.51
CA GLY A 127 17.84 -12.96 -17.57
C GLY A 127 17.55 -11.48 -17.79
N PHE A 128 16.80 -10.82 -16.90
CA PHE A 128 16.51 -9.37 -16.95
C PHE A 128 17.70 -8.49 -16.50
N SER A 129 18.94 -8.82 -16.85
CA SER A 129 20.11 -8.03 -16.42
C SER A 129 20.31 -6.74 -17.23
N SER A 130 19.25 -6.17 -17.81
CA SER A 130 19.33 -4.92 -18.57
C SER A 130 19.32 -3.71 -17.66
N THR A 131 19.94 -2.60 -18.09
CA THR A 131 19.91 -1.32 -17.36
C THR A 131 18.47 -0.85 -17.09
N LEU A 132 17.54 -1.11 -18.01
CA LEU A 132 16.12 -0.75 -17.85
C LEU A 132 15.43 -1.54 -16.74
N SER A 133 15.74 -2.84 -16.62
CA SER A 133 15.20 -3.70 -15.57
C SER A 133 15.73 -3.30 -14.19
N SER A 134 17.01 -2.95 -14.08
CA SER A 134 17.59 -2.41 -12.86
C SER A 134 17.01 -1.04 -12.50
N ALA A 135 16.79 -0.17 -13.50
CA ALA A 135 16.12 1.11 -13.30
C ALA A 135 14.67 0.93 -12.83
N ALA A 136 13.92 0.00 -13.43
CA ALA A 136 12.57 -0.35 -13.01
C ALA A 136 12.54 -0.86 -11.57
N LEU A 137 13.50 -1.70 -11.17
CA LEU A 137 13.60 -2.15 -9.78
C LEU A 137 13.88 -0.99 -8.82
N GLY A 138 14.80 -0.09 -9.18
CA GLY A 138 15.11 1.10 -8.39
C GLY A 138 13.92 2.03 -8.23
N VAL A 139 13.17 2.28 -9.32
CA VAL A 139 11.93 3.06 -9.28
C VAL A 139 10.85 2.34 -8.47
N GLY A 140 10.74 1.02 -8.55
CA GLY A 140 9.78 0.22 -7.78
C GLY A 140 10.04 0.31 -6.26
N TRP A 141 11.30 0.16 -5.83
CA TRP A 141 11.70 0.38 -4.43
C TRP A 141 11.49 1.83 -3.99
N GLY A 142 11.79 2.79 -4.87
CA GLY A 142 11.53 4.21 -4.64
C GLY A 142 10.04 4.49 -4.41
N LEU A 143 9.17 3.89 -5.24
CA LEU A 143 7.73 4.02 -5.12
C LEU A 143 7.19 3.35 -3.85
N PHE A 144 7.71 2.17 -3.48
CA PHE A 144 7.39 1.53 -2.20
C PHE A 144 7.75 2.42 -1.00
N ALA A 145 8.98 2.96 -0.97
CA ALA A 145 9.43 3.85 0.09
C ALA A 145 8.62 5.15 0.13
N PHE A 146 8.34 5.74 -1.04
CA PHE A 146 7.47 6.89 -1.19
C PHE A 146 6.08 6.60 -0.65
N GLY A 147 5.50 5.44 -0.99
CA GLY A 147 4.19 4.99 -0.55
C GLY A 147 4.04 4.93 0.97
N LEU A 148 5.07 4.41 1.65
CA LEU A 148 5.15 4.39 3.11
C LEU A 148 5.31 5.79 3.73
N ALA A 149 6.05 6.67 3.07
CA ALA A 149 6.41 7.98 3.60
C ALA A 149 5.33 9.05 3.39
N VAL A 150 4.64 9.03 2.25
CA VAL A 150 3.76 10.12 1.80
C VAL A 150 2.27 9.71 1.83
N PRO A 151 1.75 8.85 0.93
CA PRO A 151 0.32 8.53 0.92
C PRO A 151 -0.13 7.86 2.21
N HIS A 152 0.66 6.94 2.78
CA HIS A 152 0.30 6.32 4.05
C HIS A 152 0.16 7.35 5.19
N ARG A 153 1.03 8.37 5.22
CA ARG A 153 0.91 9.46 6.21
C ARG A 153 -0.31 10.34 5.94
N LEU A 154 -0.61 10.64 4.68
CA LEU A 154 -1.79 11.41 4.29
C LEU A 154 -3.08 10.66 4.68
N GLN A 155 -3.19 9.38 4.33
CA GLN A 155 -4.33 8.52 4.67
C GLN A 155 -4.53 8.40 6.18
N LEU A 156 -3.46 8.15 6.94
CA LEU A 156 -3.55 8.12 8.40
C LEU A 156 -3.91 9.48 8.99
N SER A 157 -3.39 10.57 8.44
CA SER A 157 -3.74 11.91 8.90
C SER A 157 -5.21 12.22 8.66
N ALA A 158 -5.75 11.86 7.48
CA ALA A 158 -7.18 11.99 7.19
C ALA A 158 -8.03 11.15 8.15
N TYR A 159 -7.64 9.88 8.36
CA TYR A 159 -8.31 8.95 9.27
C TYR A 159 -8.35 9.45 10.71
N TYR A 160 -7.24 9.98 11.24
CA TYR A 160 -7.22 10.48 12.62
C TYR A 160 -7.91 11.84 12.76
N GLU A 161 -7.87 12.69 11.74
CA GLU A 161 -8.58 13.97 11.74
C GLU A 161 -10.10 13.76 11.65
N SER A 162 -10.57 12.81 10.84
CA SER A 162 -12.01 12.49 10.73
C SER A 162 -12.59 11.88 12.00
N GLN A 163 -11.76 11.22 12.81
CA GLN A 163 -12.13 10.65 14.11
C GLN A 163 -11.96 11.64 15.28
N SER A 164 -11.56 12.89 15.00
CA SER A 164 -11.39 13.94 16.01
C SER A 164 -12.74 14.41 16.55
N PRO A 165 -12.85 14.80 17.84
CA PRO A 165 -14.07 15.39 18.41
C PRO A 165 -14.53 16.68 17.71
N ASP A 166 -13.61 17.38 17.06
CA ASP A 166 -13.86 18.60 16.28
C ASP A 166 -13.05 18.51 14.96
N PRO A 167 -13.62 17.90 13.90
CA PRO A 167 -12.92 17.69 12.64
C PRO A 167 -12.84 18.98 11.81
N ASP A 168 -11.62 19.38 11.42
CA ASP A 168 -11.40 20.56 10.58
C ASP A 168 -11.63 20.24 9.10
N THR A 169 -12.77 20.70 8.58
CA THR A 169 -13.18 20.51 7.17
C THR A 169 -12.17 21.07 6.17
N SER A 170 -11.53 22.21 6.48
CA SER A 170 -10.55 22.84 5.61
C SER A 170 -9.26 22.03 5.51
N ARG A 171 -8.85 21.39 6.62
CA ARG A 171 -7.69 20.49 6.64
C ARG A 171 -8.00 19.20 5.89
N LEU A 172 -9.18 18.61 6.07
CA LEU A 172 -9.61 17.42 5.34
C LEU A 172 -9.63 17.65 3.83
N GLU A 173 -10.22 18.75 3.36
CA GLU A 173 -10.24 19.10 1.93
C GLU A 173 -8.82 19.27 1.36
N SER A 174 -7.92 19.88 2.14
CA SER A 174 -6.51 20.04 1.73
C SER A 174 -5.77 18.70 1.64
N ILE A 175 -6.10 17.74 2.51
CA ILE A 175 -5.52 16.39 2.50
C ILE A 175 -6.07 15.60 1.31
N GLU A 176 -7.36 15.71 1.02
CA GLU A 176 -7.99 15.07 -0.14
C GLU A 176 -7.37 15.51 -1.46
N LYS A 177 -7.21 16.83 -1.68
CA LYS A 177 -6.53 17.37 -2.87
C LYS A 177 -5.11 16.83 -3.02
N LYS A 178 -4.35 16.76 -1.92
CA LYS A 178 -3.00 16.18 -1.93
C LYS A 178 -3.04 14.68 -2.26
N ASN A 179 -3.98 13.95 -1.68
CA ASN A 179 -4.12 12.51 -1.90
C ASN A 179 -4.46 12.20 -3.36
N LEU A 180 -5.30 13.01 -4.01
CA LEU A 180 -5.60 12.89 -5.44
C LEU A 180 -4.35 13.10 -6.31
N VAL A 181 -3.58 14.17 -6.05
CA VAL A 181 -2.35 14.46 -6.80
C VAL A 181 -1.31 13.36 -6.62
N VAL A 182 -1.14 12.87 -5.38
CA VAL A 182 -0.23 11.78 -5.06
C VAL A 182 -0.67 10.49 -5.76
N GLY A 183 -1.95 10.13 -5.71
CA GLY A 183 -2.46 8.93 -6.38
C GLY A 183 -2.30 8.97 -7.90
N LEU A 184 -2.50 10.13 -8.53
CA LEU A 184 -2.26 10.31 -9.97
C LEU A 184 -0.77 10.15 -10.31
N PHE A 185 0.11 10.72 -9.48
CA PHE A 185 1.56 10.56 -9.63
C PHE A 185 1.98 9.09 -9.49
N GLU A 186 1.53 8.39 -8.46
CA GLU A 186 1.84 6.96 -8.26
C GLU A 186 1.37 6.12 -9.45
N THR A 187 0.16 6.38 -9.93
CA THR A 187 -0.40 5.73 -11.12
C THR A 187 0.49 5.95 -12.35
N ALA A 188 0.90 7.19 -12.61
CA ALA A 188 1.76 7.51 -13.75
C ALA A 188 3.12 6.78 -13.64
N VAL A 189 3.72 6.75 -12.44
CA VAL A 189 4.97 6.02 -12.19
C VAL A 189 4.79 4.51 -12.40
N MET A 190 3.66 3.94 -11.97
CA MET A 190 3.35 2.52 -12.19
C MET A 190 3.20 2.18 -13.68
N LEU A 191 2.58 3.05 -14.48
CA LEU A 191 2.52 2.88 -15.93
C LEU A 191 3.91 2.93 -16.58
N VAL A 192 4.78 3.83 -16.12
CA VAL A 192 6.19 3.89 -16.55
C VAL A 192 6.93 2.61 -16.17
N LEU A 193 6.72 2.07 -14.96
CA LEU A 193 7.29 0.80 -14.54
C LEU A 193 6.88 -0.35 -15.44
N ILE A 194 5.59 -0.45 -15.79
CA ILE A 194 5.08 -1.47 -16.72
C ILE A 194 5.77 -1.32 -18.08
N ALA A 195 5.87 -0.09 -18.62
CA ALA A 195 6.53 0.16 -19.89
C ALA A 195 8.03 -0.21 -19.86
N LEU A 196 8.73 0.11 -18.77
CA LEU A 196 10.13 -0.26 -18.55
C LEU A 196 10.33 -1.77 -18.45
N MET A 197 9.45 -2.48 -17.74
CA MET A 197 9.53 -3.93 -17.54
C MET A 197 9.19 -4.70 -18.82
N THR A 198 8.25 -4.21 -19.62
CA THR A 198 7.90 -4.78 -20.93
C THR A 198 8.90 -4.38 -22.03
N GLY A 199 9.77 -3.41 -21.75
CA GLY A 199 10.87 -2.98 -22.60
C GLY A 199 10.47 -2.22 -23.86
N PHE A 200 9.25 -1.65 -23.92
CA PHE A 200 8.69 -1.06 -25.16
C PHE A 200 8.94 -1.93 -26.39
N ARG A 201 8.63 -3.23 -26.30
CA ARG A 201 8.56 -4.09 -27.50
C ARG A 201 7.25 -3.78 -28.25
N LEU A 202 7.22 -2.66 -28.96
CA LEU A 202 6.29 -2.38 -30.06
C LEU A 202 6.89 -2.86 -31.38
#